data_AF-M4AKY6-F1
#
_entry.id   AF-M4AKY6-F1
#
_cell.length_a   1.000
_cell.length_b   1.000
_cell.length_c   1.000
_cell.angle_alpha   90.00
_cell.angle_beta   90.00
_cell.angle_gamma   90.00
#
_symmetry.space_group_name_H-M   'P 1'
#
loop_
_entity.id
_entity.type
_entity.pdbx_description
1 polymer ?
#
loop_
_entity_poly.entity_id
_entity_poly.type
_entity_poly.pdbx_seq_one_letter_code
_entity_poly.pdbx_strand_id
1 'polypeptide(L)'
;MRLTALLSMAARVVVPKDYRYGTNRPWTEAAKRMNPPGKKRRKVFVEPIEAEDWTVLKGDMVEILAGKDKGKQGKVTQVFRRRNWVILDGLNTHFRYVGKAGDYPGTYIASEAPLLIRDVALIDPSDRKPTQIEWKYTEEGERVRVSSRTGRIIPKPVVERRDGIVPQQWKDGPKDTSPEDTLEKSYVPSLKTLEEEVMEKLGIQEHRRHQKSYWY
;
A
#
# COMPACT_ATOMS: atom_id res chain seq x y z
N MET A 1 3.71 -18.71 -2.34
CA MET A 1 4.52 -17.56 -2.82
C MET A 1 5.97 -17.77 -2.40
N ARG A 2 6.96 -17.35 -3.20
CA ARG A 2 8.39 -17.54 -2.87
C ARG A 2 8.79 -16.59 -1.73
N LEU A 3 9.45 -17.13 -0.68
CA LEU A 3 10.00 -16.42 0.50
C LEU A 3 10.78 -15.13 0.15
N THR A 4 11.38 -15.09 -1.03
CA THR A 4 12.10 -13.93 -1.58
C THR A 4 11.22 -12.69 -1.78
N ALA A 5 9.94 -12.86 -2.11
CA ALA A 5 9.02 -11.73 -2.28
C ALA A 5 8.71 -11.05 -0.93
N LEU A 6 8.49 -11.83 0.13
CA LEU A 6 8.25 -11.33 1.49
C LEU A 6 9.49 -10.62 2.07
N LEU A 7 10.68 -11.23 1.93
CA LEU A 7 11.95 -10.61 2.35
C LEU A 7 12.25 -9.29 1.61
N SER A 8 11.92 -9.22 0.32
CA SER A 8 12.06 -7.97 -0.45
C SER A 8 11.09 -6.86 -0.02
N MET A 9 9.97 -7.20 0.63
CA MET A 9 9.05 -6.23 1.23
C MET A 9 9.53 -5.73 2.60
N ALA A 10 10.28 -6.56 3.33
CA ALA A 10 10.79 -6.24 4.67
C ALA A 10 11.99 -5.28 4.66
N ALA A 11 12.77 -5.24 3.57
CA ALA A 11 13.93 -4.35 3.46
C ALA A 11 13.49 -2.87 3.37
N ARG A 12 13.95 -2.04 4.32
CA ARG A 12 13.70 -0.59 4.30
C ARG A 12 14.39 0.05 3.09
N VAL A 13 13.59 0.46 2.12
CA VAL A 13 14.11 1.11 0.91
C VAL A 13 14.41 2.58 1.20
N VAL A 14 15.70 2.94 1.18
CA VAL A 14 16.15 4.33 1.31
C VAL A 14 16.27 4.93 -0.09
N VAL A 15 15.56 6.03 -0.35
CA VAL A 15 15.65 6.78 -1.60
C VAL A 15 16.14 8.20 -1.34
N PRO A 16 16.89 8.82 -2.29
CA PRO A 16 17.28 10.23 -2.18
C PRO A 16 16.07 11.17 -2.08
N LYS A 17 16.26 12.35 -1.49
CA LYS A 17 15.20 13.37 -1.38
C LYS A 17 14.62 13.78 -2.73
N ASP A 18 15.48 13.87 -3.75
CA ASP A 18 15.10 14.26 -5.12
C ASP A 18 14.71 13.07 -6.01
N TYR A 19 14.36 11.93 -5.42
CA TYR A 19 13.98 10.74 -6.16
C TYR A 19 12.73 10.98 -7.02
N ARG A 20 12.85 10.73 -8.32
CA ARG A 20 11.72 10.85 -9.25
C ARG A 20 10.92 9.55 -9.28
N TYR A 21 9.80 9.55 -8.55
CA TYR A 21 8.86 8.44 -8.59
C TYR A 21 8.28 8.23 -10.00
N GLY A 22 8.21 6.96 -10.41
CA GLY A 22 7.57 6.51 -11.64
C GLY A 22 6.50 5.46 -11.33
N THR A 23 6.12 4.68 -12.35
CA THR A 23 5.21 3.54 -12.21
C THR A 23 5.88 2.34 -11.53
N ASN A 24 7.20 2.19 -11.68
CA ASN A 24 7.96 1.12 -11.06
C ASN A 24 8.25 1.42 -9.58
N ARG A 25 8.19 0.37 -8.74
CA ARG A 25 8.52 0.50 -7.31
C ARG A 25 10.02 0.78 -7.12
N PRO A 26 10.43 1.60 -6.14
CA PRO A 26 11.81 2.10 -6.09
C PRO A 26 12.93 1.05 -5.98
N TRP A 27 12.65 -0.11 -5.37
CA TRP A 27 13.62 -1.19 -5.20
C TRP A 27 13.78 -2.10 -6.42
N THR A 28 12.92 -1.94 -7.44
CA THR A 28 12.98 -2.77 -8.65
C THR A 28 14.17 -2.40 -9.52
N GLU A 29 14.72 -3.37 -10.23
CA GLU A 29 15.84 -3.17 -11.15
C GLU A 29 15.51 -2.15 -12.24
N ALA A 30 14.28 -2.19 -12.77
CA ALA A 30 13.82 -1.19 -13.74
C ALA A 30 13.82 0.24 -13.16
N ALA A 31 13.43 0.42 -11.89
CA ALA A 31 13.49 1.72 -11.24
C ALA A 31 14.93 2.19 -10.98
N LYS A 32 15.83 1.28 -10.60
CA LYS A 32 17.27 1.57 -10.43
C LYS A 32 17.92 2.00 -11.76
N ARG A 33 17.60 1.32 -12.87
CA ARG A 33 18.06 1.70 -14.21
C ARG A 33 17.55 3.07 -14.65
N MET A 34 16.29 3.39 -14.36
CA MET A 34 15.73 4.72 -14.67
C MET A 34 16.30 5.83 -13.78
N ASN A 35 16.55 5.52 -12.51
CA ASN A 35 17.03 6.46 -11.50
C ASN A 35 18.37 5.97 -10.93
N PRO A 36 19.46 5.99 -11.72
CA PRO A 36 20.78 5.62 -11.22
C PRO A 36 21.26 6.66 -10.19
N PRO A 37 22.06 6.25 -9.19
CA PRO A 37 22.65 7.16 -8.22
C PRO A 37 23.39 8.33 -8.90
N GLY A 38 23.30 9.53 -8.33
CA GLY A 38 23.97 10.73 -8.85
C GLY A 38 23.25 11.45 -10.00
N LYS A 39 22.22 10.85 -10.63
CA LYS A 39 21.46 11.50 -11.70
C LYS A 39 20.58 12.64 -11.17
N LYS A 40 21.03 13.88 -11.37
CA LYS A 40 20.24 15.08 -11.04
C LYS A 40 19.18 15.34 -12.10
N ARG A 41 17.94 15.61 -11.66
CA ARG A 41 16.81 15.99 -12.54
C ARG A 41 16.08 17.16 -11.91
N ARG A 42 15.38 17.94 -12.74
CA ARG A 42 14.44 18.95 -12.22
C ARG A 42 13.36 18.26 -11.39
N LYS A 43 13.07 18.82 -10.22
CA LYS A 43 12.00 18.33 -9.33
C LYS A 43 10.66 18.50 -10.02
N VAL A 44 9.83 17.46 -9.96
CA VAL A 44 8.44 17.55 -10.40
C VAL A 44 7.64 18.10 -9.22
N PHE A 45 7.06 19.29 -9.39
CA PHE A 45 6.14 19.84 -8.41
C PHE A 45 4.80 19.11 -8.54
N VAL A 46 4.31 18.63 -7.40
CA VAL A 46 3.07 17.89 -7.27
C VAL A 46 2.29 18.62 -6.19
N GLU A 47 1.00 18.76 -6.39
CA GLU A 47 0.14 19.41 -5.42
C GLU A 47 0.08 18.58 -4.13
N PRO A 48 0.28 19.22 -2.98
CA PRO A 48 0.17 18.53 -1.71
C PRO A 48 -1.30 18.17 -1.50
N ILE A 49 -1.59 16.88 -1.43
CA ILE A 49 -2.87 16.34 -1.02
C ILE A 49 -2.61 15.53 0.24
N GLU A 50 -3.29 15.88 1.32
CA GLU A 50 -3.17 15.15 2.57
C GLU A 50 -3.68 13.72 2.42
N ALA A 51 -3.12 12.83 3.24
CA ALA A 51 -3.46 11.42 3.20
C ALA A 51 -4.94 11.16 3.47
N GLU A 52 -5.57 12.05 4.22
CA GLU A 52 -6.96 12.00 4.65
C GLU A 52 -7.94 12.47 3.57
N ASP A 53 -7.56 13.50 2.82
CA ASP A 53 -8.44 14.12 1.82
C ASP A 53 -8.45 13.37 0.49
N TRP A 54 -7.49 12.46 0.30
CA TRP A 54 -7.36 11.63 -0.88
C TRP A 54 -8.61 10.79 -1.17
N THR A 55 -9.33 11.11 -2.24
CA THR A 55 -10.67 10.57 -2.52
C THR A 55 -10.70 9.21 -3.22
N VAL A 56 -9.76 8.92 -4.13
CA VAL A 56 -9.79 7.75 -5.04
C VAL A 56 -8.95 6.58 -4.51
N LEU A 57 -9.56 5.43 -4.27
CA LEU A 57 -8.87 4.24 -3.76
C LEU A 57 -8.68 3.18 -4.86
N LYS A 58 -7.76 2.25 -4.63
CA LYS A 58 -7.61 1.08 -5.50
C LYS A 58 -8.92 0.29 -5.47
N GLY A 59 -9.42 -0.10 -6.64
CA GLY A 59 -10.64 -0.88 -6.79
C GLY A 59 -11.91 -0.06 -7.00
N ASP A 60 -11.86 1.27 -6.84
CA ASP A 60 -12.99 2.13 -7.17
C ASP A 60 -13.27 2.17 -8.68
N MET A 61 -14.53 2.46 -9.03
CA MET A 61 -14.96 2.75 -10.39
C MET A 61 -14.94 4.26 -10.63
N VAL A 62 -14.26 4.66 -11.70
CA VAL A 62 -14.06 6.07 -12.04
C VAL A 62 -14.26 6.33 -13.52
N GLU A 63 -14.58 7.56 -13.86
CA GLU A 63 -14.71 8.06 -15.23
C GLU A 63 -13.60 9.04 -15.57
N ILE A 64 -13.07 8.96 -16.78
CA ILE A 64 -12.04 9.87 -17.28
C ILE A 64 -12.67 11.18 -17.75
N LEU A 65 -12.26 12.31 -17.17
CA LEU A 65 -12.75 13.65 -17.52
C LEU A 65 -11.98 14.26 -18.71
N ALA A 66 -10.70 13.92 -18.87
CA ALA A 66 -9.82 14.49 -19.89
C ALA A 66 -8.84 13.45 -20.46
N GLY A 67 -8.47 13.63 -21.74
CA GLY A 67 -7.53 12.76 -22.45
C GLY A 67 -8.19 11.91 -23.54
N LYS A 68 -7.44 10.92 -24.05
CA LYS A 68 -7.82 10.08 -25.20
C LYS A 68 -9.12 9.30 -24.96
N ASP A 69 -9.32 8.81 -23.75
CA ASP A 69 -10.43 7.94 -23.37
C ASP A 69 -11.50 8.67 -22.54
N LYS A 70 -11.69 9.97 -22.78
CA LYS A 70 -12.67 10.80 -22.07
C LYS A 70 -14.08 10.19 -22.13
N GLY A 71 -14.78 10.20 -20.99
CA GLY A 71 -16.14 9.67 -20.82
C GLY A 71 -16.21 8.16 -20.63
N LYS A 72 -15.09 7.43 -20.76
CA LYS A 72 -15.05 6.00 -20.46
C LYS A 72 -14.88 5.79 -18.96
N GLN A 73 -15.52 4.73 -18.49
CA GLN A 73 -15.50 4.30 -17.10
C GLN A 73 -14.59 3.08 -16.95
N GLY A 74 -13.80 3.06 -15.87
CA GLY A 74 -12.85 1.97 -15.60
C GLY A 74 -12.56 1.81 -14.12
N LYS A 75 -12.00 0.65 -13.77
CA LYS A 75 -11.61 0.33 -12.39
C LYS A 75 -10.20 0.81 -12.11
N VAL A 76 -9.97 1.35 -10.91
CA VAL A 76 -8.63 1.80 -10.49
C VAL A 76 -7.78 0.59 -10.08
N THR A 77 -6.71 0.33 -10.84
CA THR A 77 -5.80 -0.81 -10.58
C THR A 77 -4.69 -0.43 -9.61
N GLN A 78 -4.11 0.76 -9.76
CA GLN A 78 -3.01 1.25 -8.92
C GLN A 78 -3.12 2.74 -8.63
N VAL A 79 -2.60 3.14 -7.47
CA VAL A 79 -2.59 4.54 -7.00
C VAL A 79 -1.19 4.92 -6.54
N PHE A 80 -0.70 6.07 -7.00
CA PHE A 80 0.61 6.63 -6.70
C PHE A 80 0.49 8.00 -6.04
N ARG A 81 0.38 8.02 -4.72
CA ARG A 81 0.24 9.25 -3.91
C ARG A 81 1.38 10.26 -4.09
N ARG A 82 2.62 9.81 -4.31
CA ARG A 82 3.78 10.70 -4.48
C ARG A 82 3.70 11.60 -5.72
N ARG A 83 2.87 11.24 -6.70
CA ARG A 83 2.70 11.97 -7.97
C ARG A 83 1.25 12.29 -8.31
N ASN A 84 0.34 12.04 -7.38
CA ASN A 84 -1.10 12.15 -7.57
C ASN A 84 -1.61 11.39 -8.81
N TRP A 85 -1.02 10.22 -9.07
CA TRP A 85 -1.37 9.40 -10.24
C TRP A 85 -2.28 8.23 -9.89
N VAL A 86 -3.12 7.86 -10.84
CA VAL A 86 -3.96 6.67 -10.83
C VAL A 86 -3.79 5.92 -12.16
N ILE A 87 -3.84 4.60 -12.13
CA ILE A 87 -3.86 3.75 -13.32
C ILE A 87 -5.20 3.04 -13.36
N LEU A 88 -5.87 3.11 -14.50
CA LEU A 88 -7.16 2.48 -14.75
C LEU A 88 -6.98 1.24 -15.60
N ASP A 89 -7.80 0.22 -15.37
CA ASP A 89 -7.76 -1.03 -16.11
C ASP A 89 -8.15 -0.84 -17.58
N GLY A 90 -7.25 -1.21 -18.51
CA GLY A 90 -7.49 -1.18 -19.96
C GLY A 90 -7.70 0.21 -20.61
N LEU A 91 -7.67 1.30 -19.84
CA LEU A 91 -7.90 2.67 -20.33
C LEU A 91 -6.62 3.50 -20.33
N ASN A 92 -6.60 4.56 -21.16
CA ASN A 92 -5.44 5.43 -21.37
C ASN A 92 -4.18 4.62 -21.72
N THR A 93 -4.33 3.69 -22.66
CA THR A 93 -3.27 2.75 -23.03
C THR A 93 -2.41 3.26 -24.19
N HIS A 94 -1.13 2.90 -24.12
CA HIS A 94 -0.19 3.00 -25.22
C HIS A 94 0.37 1.61 -25.52
N PHE A 95 0.69 1.34 -26.76
CA PHE A 95 1.25 0.05 -27.13
C PHE A 95 2.76 0.04 -27.02
N ARG A 96 3.33 -1.07 -26.54
CA ARG A 96 4.76 -1.30 -26.47
C ARG A 96 5.11 -2.76 -26.72
N TYR A 97 6.31 -3.00 -27.22
CA TYR A 97 6.85 -4.36 -27.36
C TYR A 97 7.46 -4.83 -26.05
N VAL A 98 7.13 -6.05 -25.64
CA VAL A 98 7.65 -6.69 -24.42
C VAL A 98 8.39 -7.97 -24.79
N GLY A 99 9.49 -8.26 -24.08
CA GLY A 99 10.25 -9.50 -24.27
C GLY A 99 11.10 -9.53 -25.53
N LYS A 100 11.42 -8.38 -26.14
CA LYS A 100 12.29 -8.31 -27.32
C LYS A 100 13.67 -8.93 -27.02
N ALA A 101 14.07 -9.89 -27.84
CA ALA A 101 15.38 -10.53 -27.82
C ALA A 101 16.00 -10.44 -29.23
N GLY A 102 17.26 -10.86 -29.40
CA GLY A 102 17.98 -10.73 -30.69
C GLY A 102 17.16 -11.22 -31.89
N ASP A 103 16.67 -12.47 -31.81
CA ASP A 103 15.90 -13.09 -32.89
C ASP A 103 14.38 -12.94 -32.74
N TYR A 104 13.89 -12.52 -31.57
CA TYR A 104 12.46 -12.38 -31.29
C TYR A 104 12.06 -10.89 -31.23
N PRO A 105 11.19 -10.41 -32.15
CA PRO A 105 10.83 -8.99 -32.23
C PRO A 105 10.11 -8.45 -30.98
N GLY A 106 9.60 -9.33 -30.12
CA GLY A 106 8.79 -8.98 -28.94
C GLY A 106 7.30 -9.10 -29.21
N THR A 107 6.50 -9.20 -28.15
CA THR A 107 5.04 -9.21 -28.23
C THR A 107 4.50 -7.79 -28.15
N TYR A 108 3.58 -7.41 -29.03
CA TYR A 108 2.90 -6.11 -29.00
C TYR A 108 1.78 -6.12 -27.95
N ILE A 109 1.94 -5.32 -26.89
CA ILE A 109 1.03 -5.32 -25.73
C ILE A 109 0.58 -3.88 -25.44
N ALA A 110 -0.70 -3.73 -25.10
CA ALA A 110 -1.24 -2.49 -24.56
C ALA A 110 -0.80 -2.32 -23.09
N SER A 111 -0.18 -1.19 -22.77
CA SER A 111 0.27 -0.83 -21.43
C SER A 111 -0.47 0.41 -20.97
N GLU A 112 -1.05 0.36 -19.77
CA GLU A 112 -1.78 1.49 -19.22
C GLU A 112 -0.82 2.62 -18.84
N ALA A 113 -1.24 3.87 -19.06
CA ALA A 113 -0.51 5.05 -18.65
C ALA A 113 -1.21 5.74 -17.46
N PRO A 114 -0.44 6.31 -16.51
CA PRO A 114 -1.02 6.99 -15.37
C PRO A 114 -1.76 8.27 -15.78
N LEU A 115 -2.89 8.51 -15.12
CA LEU A 115 -3.66 9.75 -15.16
C LEU A 115 -3.48 10.52 -13.86
N LEU A 116 -3.65 11.84 -13.89
CA LEU A 116 -3.72 12.64 -12.67
C LEU A 116 -5.08 12.45 -12.00
N ILE A 117 -5.12 12.55 -10.67
CA ILE A 117 -6.37 12.45 -9.90
C ILE A 117 -7.42 13.50 -10.31
N ARG A 118 -6.99 14.66 -10.82
CA ARG A 118 -7.89 15.73 -11.30
C ARG A 118 -8.62 15.38 -12.59
N ASP A 119 -8.04 14.50 -13.40
CA ASP A 119 -8.60 14.11 -14.70
C ASP A 119 -9.57 12.93 -14.58
N VAL A 120 -9.95 12.58 -13.35
CA VAL A 120 -10.73 11.39 -13.02
C VAL A 120 -11.80 11.76 -11.99
N ALA A 121 -13.04 11.32 -12.22
CA ALA A 121 -14.15 11.48 -11.28
C ALA A 121 -14.64 10.12 -10.79
N LEU A 122 -15.03 10.03 -9.52
CA LEU A 122 -15.65 8.83 -8.98
C LEU A 122 -17.09 8.71 -9.46
N ILE A 123 -17.50 7.47 -9.72
CA ILE A 123 -18.84 7.16 -10.19
C ILE A 123 -19.73 6.88 -8.98
N ASP A 124 -20.90 7.50 -8.94
CA ASP A 124 -21.91 7.17 -7.94
C ASP A 124 -22.53 5.80 -8.27
N PRO A 125 -22.51 4.84 -7.33
CA PRO A 125 -23.10 3.51 -7.55
C PRO A 125 -24.61 3.54 -7.84
N SER A 126 -25.32 4.61 -7.48
CA SER A 126 -26.77 4.73 -7.63
C SER A 126 -27.21 4.91 -9.07
N ASP A 127 -26.52 5.80 -9.79
CA ASP A 127 -26.95 6.26 -11.12
C ASP A 127 -25.84 6.20 -12.17
N ARG A 128 -24.66 5.69 -11.78
CA ARG A 128 -23.50 5.44 -12.64
C ARG A 128 -22.98 6.67 -13.37
N LYS A 129 -23.23 7.86 -12.83
CA LYS A 129 -22.73 9.13 -13.37
C LYS A 129 -21.53 9.63 -12.54
N PRO A 130 -20.63 10.43 -13.16
CA PRO A 130 -19.50 11.00 -12.46
C PRO A 130 -19.96 12.02 -11.41
N THR A 131 -19.34 12.02 -10.24
CA THR A 131 -19.69 12.92 -9.13
C THR A 131 -18.48 13.46 -8.40
N GLN A 132 -18.63 14.65 -7.83
CA GLN A 132 -17.71 15.18 -6.82
C GLN A 132 -18.01 14.55 -5.47
N ILE A 133 -16.98 14.43 -4.64
CA ILE A 133 -17.06 13.76 -3.34
C ILE A 133 -16.62 14.69 -2.24
N GLU A 134 -17.38 14.63 -1.16
CA GLU A 134 -17.08 15.25 0.11
C GLU A 134 -16.82 14.16 1.16
N TRP A 135 -15.88 14.43 2.05
CA TRP A 135 -15.69 13.63 3.25
C TRP A 135 -16.67 14.11 4.33
N LYS A 136 -17.45 13.19 4.90
CA LYS A 136 -18.37 13.46 6.02
C LYS A 136 -18.21 12.38 7.09
N TYR A 137 -18.70 12.67 8.29
CA TYR A 137 -18.76 11.71 9.38
C TYR A 137 -20.19 11.19 9.53
N THR A 138 -20.34 9.89 9.75
CA THR A 138 -21.62 9.29 10.15
C THR A 138 -21.91 9.61 11.62
N GLU A 139 -23.14 9.36 12.05
CA GLU A 139 -23.54 9.51 13.46
C GLU A 139 -22.73 8.60 14.40
N GLU A 140 -22.26 7.46 13.88
CA GLU A 140 -21.38 6.50 14.57
C GLU A 140 -19.91 6.98 14.65
N GLY A 141 -19.58 8.11 14.03
CA GLY A 141 -18.23 8.69 14.00
C GLY A 141 -17.32 8.13 12.89
N GLU A 142 -17.85 7.32 11.98
CA GLU A 142 -17.06 6.79 10.86
C GLU A 142 -16.91 7.83 9.74
N ARG A 143 -15.68 8.04 9.27
CA ARG A 143 -15.40 8.93 8.14
C ARG A 143 -15.70 8.22 6.82
N VAL A 144 -16.70 8.73 6.11
CA VAL A 144 -17.22 8.18 4.85
C VAL A 144 -17.12 9.18 3.70
N ARG A 145 -17.08 8.65 2.47
CA ARG A 145 -17.14 9.45 1.24
C ARG A 145 -18.60 9.60 0.84
N VAL A 146 -19.04 10.83 0.59
CA VAL A 146 -20.43 11.13 0.20
C VAL A 146 -20.43 11.82 -1.16
N SER A 147 -21.30 11.37 -2.06
CA SER A 147 -21.52 12.04 -3.34
C SER A 147 -22.19 13.39 -3.12
N SER A 148 -21.62 14.48 -3.62
CA SER A 148 -22.25 15.81 -3.52
C SER A 148 -23.56 15.92 -4.32
N ARG A 149 -23.76 15.04 -5.31
CA ARG A 149 -24.94 15.12 -6.20
C ARG A 149 -26.16 14.39 -5.64
N THR A 150 -25.98 13.18 -5.13
CA THR A 150 -27.09 12.34 -4.61
C THR A 150 -27.12 12.29 -3.08
N GLY A 151 -26.08 12.79 -2.41
CA GLY A 151 -25.92 12.66 -0.96
C GLY A 151 -25.64 11.23 -0.49
N ARG A 152 -25.42 10.27 -1.41
CA ARG A 152 -25.24 8.86 -1.04
C ARG A 152 -23.81 8.55 -0.64
N ILE A 153 -23.68 7.63 0.31
CA ILE A 153 -22.39 7.14 0.79
C ILE A 153 -21.77 6.20 -0.26
N ILE A 154 -20.52 6.48 -0.63
CA ILE A 154 -19.70 5.64 -1.51
C ILE A 154 -18.78 4.79 -0.61
N PRO A 155 -19.05 3.49 -0.45
CA PRO A 155 -18.27 2.62 0.44
C PRO A 155 -16.83 2.50 -0.05
N LYS A 156 -15.92 2.13 0.86
CA LYS A 156 -14.53 1.79 0.48
C LYS A 156 -14.55 0.44 -0.26
N PRO A 157 -13.86 0.32 -1.39
CA PRO A 157 -13.82 -0.93 -2.14
C PRO A 157 -13.06 -1.98 -1.34
N VAL A 158 -13.52 -3.23 -1.39
CA VAL A 158 -12.78 -4.36 -0.82
C VAL A 158 -11.56 -4.60 -1.71
N VAL A 159 -10.38 -4.42 -1.15
CA VAL A 159 -9.10 -4.63 -1.86
C VAL A 159 -8.39 -5.81 -1.24
N GLU A 160 -7.84 -6.67 -2.09
CA GLU A 160 -6.93 -7.73 -1.67
C GLU A 160 -5.72 -7.13 -0.93
N ARG A 161 -5.35 -7.79 0.18
CA ARG A 161 -4.17 -7.41 0.96
C ARG A 161 -2.94 -7.46 0.07
N ARG A 162 -1.96 -6.59 0.35
CA ARG A 162 -0.69 -6.55 -0.41
C ARG A 162 0.09 -7.87 -0.32
N ASP A 163 -0.10 -8.58 0.79
CA ASP A 163 0.54 -9.87 1.07
C ASP A 163 -0.13 -11.02 0.27
N GLY A 164 -1.31 -10.76 -0.31
CA GLY A 164 -2.11 -11.72 -1.09
C GLY A 164 -2.69 -12.88 -0.28
N ILE A 165 -2.64 -12.80 1.05
CA ILE A 165 -3.28 -13.77 1.95
C ILE A 165 -4.76 -13.40 2.08
N VAL A 166 -5.62 -14.39 1.84
CA VAL A 166 -7.07 -14.32 2.08
C VAL A 166 -7.36 -14.99 3.42
N PRO A 167 -7.68 -14.24 4.49
CA PRO A 167 -7.81 -14.81 5.83
C PRO A 167 -8.81 -15.96 5.92
N GLN A 168 -9.93 -15.89 5.19
CA GLN A 168 -10.97 -16.92 5.19
C GLN A 168 -10.50 -18.26 4.61
N GLN A 169 -9.42 -18.27 3.82
CA GLN A 169 -8.87 -19.47 3.19
C GLN A 169 -7.59 -19.94 3.90
N TRP A 170 -7.19 -19.28 4.99
CA TRP A 170 -5.98 -19.61 5.72
C TRP A 170 -6.11 -20.98 6.40
N LYS A 171 -5.02 -21.75 6.36
CA LYS A 171 -4.88 -23.02 7.07
C LYS A 171 -3.55 -23.00 7.78
N ASP A 172 -3.57 -23.30 9.07
CA ASP A 172 -2.39 -23.24 9.91
C ASP A 172 -1.37 -24.31 9.48
N GLY A 173 -0.12 -23.87 9.30
CA GLY A 173 1.01 -24.73 9.02
C GLY A 173 1.64 -25.30 10.30
N PRO A 174 2.66 -26.17 10.16
CA PRO A 174 3.31 -26.82 11.30
C PRO A 174 4.10 -25.87 12.22
N LYS A 175 4.30 -24.61 11.80
CA LYS A 175 5.01 -23.58 12.57
C LYS A 175 4.11 -22.39 12.94
N ASP A 176 2.82 -22.49 12.62
CA ASP A 176 1.86 -21.44 12.93
C ASP A 176 1.16 -21.81 14.25
N THR A 177 1.12 -20.87 15.18
CA THR A 177 0.45 -21.03 16.49
C THR A 177 -1.06 -20.88 16.34
N SER A 178 -1.83 -21.68 17.08
CA SER A 178 -3.29 -21.62 17.03
C SER A 178 -3.82 -20.29 17.60
N PRO A 179 -5.00 -19.81 17.15
CA PRO A 179 -5.61 -18.60 17.71
C PRO A 179 -5.88 -18.71 19.21
N GLU A 180 -6.25 -19.90 19.69
CA GLU A 180 -6.56 -20.18 21.10
C GLU A 180 -5.33 -19.93 21.98
N ASP A 181 -4.19 -20.51 21.61
CA ASP A 181 -2.92 -20.34 22.34
C ASP A 181 -2.47 -18.87 22.35
N THR A 182 -2.71 -18.14 21.25
CA THR A 182 -2.26 -16.73 21.13
C THR A 182 -3.13 -15.74 21.91
N LEU A 183 -4.41 -16.05 22.12
CA LEU A 183 -5.36 -15.20 22.83
C LEU A 183 -5.43 -15.53 24.33
N GLU A 184 -4.81 -16.63 24.74
CA GLU A 184 -4.68 -17.00 26.15
C GLU A 184 -3.97 -15.89 26.94
N LYS A 185 -4.66 -15.36 27.95
CA LYS A 185 -4.11 -14.34 28.85
C LYS A 185 -3.23 -14.99 29.91
N SER A 186 -1.97 -15.23 29.56
CA SER A 186 -0.97 -15.84 30.44
C SER A 186 -0.21 -14.83 31.32
N TYR A 187 -0.23 -13.55 30.96
CA TYR A 187 0.50 -12.51 31.71
C TYR A 187 -0.21 -12.13 33.01
N VAL A 188 0.52 -12.23 34.12
CA VAL A 188 0.10 -11.76 35.44
C VAL A 188 0.97 -10.56 35.81
N PRO A 189 0.41 -9.36 36.04
CA PRO A 189 1.19 -8.20 36.46
C PRO A 189 1.86 -8.45 37.80
N SER A 190 3.19 -8.29 37.86
CA SER A 190 3.99 -8.43 39.07
C SER A 190 4.97 -7.26 39.21
N LEU A 191 5.58 -7.13 40.39
CA LEU A 191 6.66 -6.16 40.65
C LEU A 191 8.06 -6.74 40.38
N LYS A 192 8.15 -7.98 39.89
CA LYS A 192 9.42 -8.66 39.59
C LYS A 192 9.83 -8.38 38.16
N THR A 193 11.13 -8.45 37.90
CA THR A 193 11.64 -8.43 36.52
C THR A 193 11.45 -9.81 35.86
N LEU A 194 11.47 -9.85 34.52
CA LEU A 194 11.35 -11.11 33.78
C LEU A 194 12.49 -12.07 34.16
N GLU A 195 13.70 -11.53 34.34
CA GLU A 195 14.87 -12.28 34.72
C GLU A 195 14.69 -12.93 36.10
N GLU A 196 14.19 -12.17 37.08
CA GLU A 196 13.90 -12.68 38.43
C GLU A 196 12.84 -13.79 38.40
N GLU A 197 11.73 -13.59 37.68
CA GLU A 197 10.67 -14.60 37.56
C GLU A 197 11.15 -15.88 36.87
N VAL A 198 11.94 -15.74 35.81
CA VAL A 198 12.51 -16.88 35.08
C VAL A 198 13.52 -17.62 35.95
N MET A 199 14.37 -16.91 36.68
CA MET A 199 15.30 -17.53 37.63
C MET A 199 14.55 -18.31 38.72
N GLU A 200 13.53 -17.72 39.32
CA GLU A 200 12.70 -18.39 40.33
C GLU A 200 11.99 -19.61 39.74
N LYS A 201 11.41 -19.50 38.55
CA LYS A 201 10.69 -20.60 37.88
C LYS A 201 11.60 -21.75 37.48
N LEU A 202 12.84 -21.46 37.10
CA LEU A 202 13.86 -22.47 36.77
C LEU A 202 14.61 -22.99 38.02
N GLY A 203 14.33 -22.44 39.22
CA GLY A 203 15.00 -22.80 40.46
C GLY A 203 16.47 -22.38 40.52
N ILE A 204 16.88 -21.39 39.73
CA ILE A 204 18.25 -20.89 39.67
C ILE A 204 18.48 -19.96 40.86
N GLN A 205 19.49 -20.25 41.67
CA GLN A 205 19.88 -19.43 42.82
C GLN A 205 21.23 -18.76 42.54
N GLU A 206 21.27 -17.43 42.59
CA GLU A 206 22.52 -16.66 42.52
C GLU A 206 22.85 -16.10 43.90
N HIS A 207 23.91 -16.64 44.51
CA HIS A 207 24.32 -16.24 45.86
C HIS A 207 25.29 -15.05 45.84
N ARG A 208 25.92 -14.76 44.68
CA ARG A 208 26.84 -13.63 44.54
C ARG A 208 26.04 -12.33 44.44
N ARG A 209 26.61 -11.24 44.93
CA ARG A 209 26.06 -9.88 44.78
C ARG A 209 26.89 -9.10 43.77
N HIS A 210 26.23 -8.30 42.94
CA HIS A 210 26.92 -7.40 42.02
C HIS A 210 27.82 -6.45 42.81
N GLN A 211 29.05 -6.26 42.34
CA GLN A 211 29.94 -5.26 42.94
C GLN A 211 29.53 -3.87 42.45
N LYS A 212 29.82 -2.84 43.26
CA LYS A 212 29.56 -1.45 42.87
C LYS A 212 30.45 -1.07 41.69
N SER A 213 29.84 -0.55 40.62
CA SER A 213 30.54 -0.01 39.45
C SER A 213 30.24 1.48 39.28
N TYR A 214 31.18 2.21 38.69
CA TYR A 214 30.99 3.62 38.33
C TYR A 214 30.43 3.70 36.91
N TRP A 215 29.47 4.60 36.70
CA TRP A 215 28.96 4.99 35.39
C TRP A 215 29.27 6.47 35.20
N TYR A 216 30.11 6.80 34.21
CA TYR A 216 30.54 8.16 33.88
C TYR A 216 30.41 8.39 32.37
#